data_AF-A0AAV7YC96-F1
#
_entry.id   AF-A0AAV7YC96-F1
#
_cell.length_a   1.000
_cell.length_b   1.000
_cell.length_c   1.000
_cell.angle_alpha   90.00
_cell.angle_beta   90.00
_cell.angle_gamma   90.00
#
_symmetry.space_group_name_H-M   'P 1'
#
loop_
_entity.id
_entity.type
_entity.pdbx_description
1 polymer ?
#
loop_
_entity_poly.entity_id
_entity_poly.type
_entity_poly.pdbx_seq_one_letter_code
_entity_poly.pdbx_strand_id
1 'polypeptide(L)'
;MSSKKNQLRAYVEKHKIAEKLEDALNSCLDKLPEEPFSFLAAKLLELAPPPVVDHLHGRQILDSRGNPTVEVDVYCKINGEVKLMARSSAPSGASTGSSEALELRDKDEKNLSWKRCS
;
A
#
# COMPACT_ATOMS: atom_id res chain seq x y z
N MET A 1 -33.71 19.90 14.41
CA MET A 1 -33.46 19.98 12.95
C MET A 1 -32.37 20.98 12.55
N SER A 2 -32.15 22.09 13.28
CA SER A 2 -31.13 23.11 12.92
C SER A 2 -29.67 22.63 13.01
N SER A 3 -29.33 21.83 14.05
CA SER A 3 -27.94 21.39 14.31
C SER A 3 -27.30 20.55 13.19
N LYS A 4 -28.05 19.61 12.58
CA LYS A 4 -27.51 18.70 11.57
C LYS A 4 -27.21 19.42 10.24
N LYS A 5 -28.01 20.44 9.89
CA LYS A 5 -27.79 21.28 8.70
C LYS A 5 -26.52 22.12 8.83
N ASN A 6 -26.25 22.66 10.02
CA ASN A 6 -25.03 23.42 10.29
C ASN A 6 -23.78 22.55 10.22
N GLN A 7 -23.84 21.33 10.77
CA GLN A 7 -22.75 20.35 10.66
C GLN A 7 -22.45 19.97 9.20
N LEU A 8 -23.49 19.78 8.38
CA LEU A 8 -23.35 19.48 6.95
C LEU A 8 -22.67 20.63 6.19
N ARG A 9 -23.10 21.87 6.42
CA ARG A 9 -22.47 23.05 5.79
C ARG A 9 -21.00 23.17 6.17
N ALA A 10 -20.71 23.07 7.46
CA ALA A 10 -19.33 23.10 7.95
C ALA A 10 -18.47 21.98 7.35
N TYR A 11 -19.03 20.79 7.13
CA TYR A 11 -18.32 19.68 6.48
C TYR A 11 -18.01 19.98 5.01
N VAL A 12 -19.00 20.45 4.24
CA VAL A 12 -18.83 20.81 2.82
C VAL A 12 -17.78 21.90 2.65
N GLU A 13 -17.83 22.92 3.51
CA GLU A 13 -16.91 24.06 3.48
C GLU A 13 -15.49 23.65 3.89
N LYS A 14 -15.35 22.90 4.99
CA LYS A 14 -14.06 22.39 5.48
C LYS A 14 -13.31 21.57 4.41
N HIS A 15 -14.03 20.73 3.68
CA HIS A 15 -13.44 19.84 2.68
C HIS A 15 -13.44 20.43 1.27
N LYS A 16 -13.96 21.66 1.08
CA LYS A 16 -14.11 22.34 -0.21
C LYS A 16 -14.76 21.45 -1.27
N ILE A 17 -15.80 20.71 -0.87
CA ILE A 17 -16.39 19.64 -1.70
C ILE A 17 -17.01 20.23 -2.97
N ALA A 18 -17.71 21.36 -2.85
CA ALA A 18 -18.36 22.02 -3.98
C ALA A 18 -17.35 22.51 -5.02
N GLU A 19 -16.32 23.24 -4.59
CA GLU A 19 -15.24 23.77 -5.44
C GLU A 19 -14.55 22.64 -6.23
N LYS A 20 -14.15 21.56 -5.54
CA LYS A 20 -13.48 20.42 -6.16
C LYS A 20 -14.35 19.67 -7.17
N LEU A 21 -15.65 19.58 -6.92
CA LEU A 21 -16.59 18.96 -7.87
C LEU A 21 -16.79 19.83 -9.11
N GLU A 22 -16.91 21.14 -8.91
CA GLU A 22 -17.02 22.10 -10.01
C GLU A 22 -15.76 22.08 -10.89
N ASP A 23 -14.57 22.07 -10.30
CA ASP A 23 -13.31 21.94 -11.02
C ASP A 23 -13.24 20.64 -11.84
N ALA A 24 -13.66 19.52 -11.25
CA ALA A 24 -13.69 18.23 -11.95
C ALA A 24 -14.66 18.26 -13.14
N LEU A 25 -15.85 18.83 -12.97
CA LEU A 25 -16.85 18.98 -14.03
C LEU A 25 -16.34 19.90 -15.14
N ASN A 26 -15.80 21.07 -14.80
CA ASN A 26 -15.24 22.00 -15.77
C ASN A 26 -14.13 21.33 -16.59
N SER A 27 -13.21 20.61 -15.93
CA SER A 27 -12.14 19.88 -16.63
C SER A 27 -12.65 18.78 -17.57
N CYS A 28 -13.81 18.18 -17.27
CA CYS A 28 -14.45 17.19 -18.12
C CYS A 28 -15.12 17.86 -19.34
N LEU A 29 -15.80 18.99 -19.11
CA LEU A 29 -16.45 19.77 -20.16
C LEU A 29 -15.45 20.42 -21.12
N ASP A 30 -14.27 20.82 -20.63
CA ASP A 30 -13.21 21.39 -21.47
C ASP A 30 -12.59 20.36 -22.43
N LYS A 31 -12.46 19.11 -21.97
CA LYS A 31 -11.80 18.04 -22.74
C LYS A 31 -12.74 17.23 -23.63
N LEU A 32 -14.04 17.23 -23.31
CA LEU A 32 -15.07 16.42 -24.00
C LEU A 32 -14.59 14.98 -24.28
N PRO A 33 -14.17 14.22 -23.24
CA PRO A 33 -13.73 12.84 -23.43
C PRO A 33 -14.88 11.96 -23.91
N GLU A 34 -14.56 10.91 -24.69
CA GLU A 34 -15.55 9.92 -25.16
C GLU A 34 -16.31 9.27 -23.99
N GLU A 35 -15.60 9.03 -22.88
CA GLU A 35 -16.12 8.41 -21.66
C GLU A 35 -16.06 9.39 -20.47
N PRO A 36 -17.06 10.29 -20.32
CA PRO A 36 -17.02 11.37 -19.33
C PRO A 36 -17.01 10.88 -17.88
N PHE A 37 -17.73 9.80 -17.57
CA PHE A 37 -17.78 9.26 -16.21
C PHE A 37 -16.47 8.59 -15.79
N SER A 38 -15.78 7.92 -16.72
CA SER A 38 -14.46 7.33 -16.48
C SER A 38 -13.43 8.43 -16.22
N PHE A 39 -13.48 9.53 -16.98
CA PHE A 39 -12.65 10.70 -16.74
C PHE A 39 -12.90 11.35 -15.38
N LEU A 40 -14.17 11.56 -15.01
CA LEU A 40 -14.54 12.11 -13.70
C LEU A 40 -14.11 11.20 -12.55
N ALA A 41 -14.27 9.87 -12.70
CA ALA A 41 -13.80 8.92 -11.69
C ALA A 41 -12.29 9.04 -11.47
N ALA A 42 -11.50 9.11 -12.54
CA ALA A 42 -10.06 9.32 -12.45
C ALA A 42 -9.72 10.67 -11.77
N LYS A 43 -10.43 11.75 -12.11
CA LYS A 43 -10.24 13.06 -11.47
C LYS A 43 -10.60 13.09 -10.01
N LEU A 44 -11.66 12.43 -9.60
CA LEU A 44 -12.02 12.33 -8.18
C LEU A 44 -11.04 11.44 -7.41
N LEU A 45 -10.47 10.42 -8.04
CA LEU A 45 -9.40 9.61 -7.45
C LEU A 45 -8.12 10.42 -7.21
N GLU A 46 -7.79 11.40 -8.05
CA GLU A 46 -6.65 12.32 -7.81
C GLU A 46 -6.83 13.17 -6.55
N LEU A 47 -8.07 13.39 -6.10
CA LEU A 47 -8.36 14.12 -4.86
C LEU A 47 -8.25 13.23 -3.60
N ALA A 48 -8.16 11.92 -3.77
CA ALA A 48 -8.00 10.99 -2.67
C ALA A 48 -6.60 11.14 -2.03
N PRO A 49 -6.47 10.91 -0.71
CA PRO A 49 -5.16 10.93 -0.07
C PRO A 49 -4.24 9.86 -0.69
N PRO A 50 -2.91 10.12 -0.72
CA PRO A 50 -1.96 9.15 -1.22
C PRO A 50 -2.02 7.85 -0.41
N PRO A 51 -1.62 6.72 -1.02
CA PRO A 51 -1.55 5.45 -0.31
C PRO A 51 -0.57 5.55 0.87
N VAL A 52 -1.00 5.11 2.05
CA VAL A 52 -0.16 5.08 3.25
C VAL A 52 0.04 3.64 3.70
N VAL A 53 1.25 3.27 4.11
CA VAL A 53 1.53 1.95 4.69
C VAL A 53 0.72 1.79 5.97
N ASP A 54 -0.05 0.71 6.04
CA ASP A 54 -0.90 0.38 7.18
C ASP A 54 -0.18 -0.62 8.10
N HIS A 55 0.19 -1.78 7.56
CA HIS A 55 0.99 -2.77 8.27
C HIS A 55 1.78 -3.68 7.31
N LEU A 56 2.73 -4.40 7.88
CA LEU A 56 3.52 -5.42 7.21
C LEU A 56 3.23 -6.78 7.83
N HIS A 57 3.17 -7.82 7.01
CA HIS A 57 3.03 -9.19 7.48
C HIS A 57 4.18 -10.04 6.94
N GLY A 58 5.10 -10.40 7.84
CA GLY A 58 6.22 -11.28 7.54
C GLY A 58 5.88 -12.75 7.80
N ARG A 59 6.40 -13.64 6.96
CA ARG A 59 6.31 -15.09 7.12
C ARG A 59 7.61 -15.77 6.69
N GLN A 60 7.85 -16.95 7.24
CA GLN A 60 8.93 -17.81 6.78
C GLN A 60 8.46 -18.63 5.57
N ILE A 61 9.27 -18.63 4.51
CA ILE A 61 9.11 -19.48 3.32
C ILE A 61 10.41 -20.26 3.08
N LEU A 62 10.44 -21.12 2.06
CA LEU A 62 11.65 -21.82 1.64
C LEU A 62 12.19 -21.23 0.33
N ASP A 63 13.50 -21.05 0.25
CA ASP A 63 14.20 -20.68 -0.98
C ASP A 63 14.30 -21.88 -1.96
N SER A 64 14.86 -21.65 -3.15
CA SER A 64 15.04 -22.68 -4.17
C SER A 64 15.94 -23.86 -3.75
N ARG A 65 16.70 -23.71 -2.67
CA ARG A 65 17.60 -24.74 -2.09
C ARG A 65 16.97 -25.38 -0.85
N GLY A 66 15.72 -25.06 -0.52
CA GLY A 66 15.00 -25.56 0.64
C GLY A 66 15.43 -24.93 1.96
N ASN A 67 16.16 -23.82 1.95
CA ASN A 67 16.53 -23.12 3.18
C ASN A 67 15.44 -22.10 3.57
N PRO A 68 15.15 -21.93 4.87
CA PRO A 68 14.32 -20.84 5.36
C PRO A 68 14.75 -19.47 4.87
N THR A 69 13.80 -18.67 4.39
CA THR A 69 13.95 -17.23 4.11
C THR A 69 12.66 -16.48 4.49
N VAL A 70 12.70 -15.16 4.48
CA VAL A 70 11.57 -14.29 4.85
C VAL A 70 10.85 -13.80 3.60
N GLU A 71 9.52 -13.82 3.65
CA GLU A 71 8.64 -13.13 2.71
C GLU A 71 7.79 -12.11 3.47
N VAL A 72 7.58 -10.94 2.88
CA VAL A 72 6.79 -9.85 3.47
C VAL A 72 5.69 -9.41 2.52
N ASP A 73 4.49 -9.33 3.06
CA ASP A 73 3.35 -8.65 2.46
C ASP A 73 3.27 -7.20 2.98
N VAL A 74 3.10 -6.26 2.05
CA VAL A 74 2.92 -4.83 2.36
C VAL A 74 1.45 -4.47 2.16
N TYR A 75 0.78 -4.06 3.24
CA TYR A 75 -0.59 -3.58 3.19
C TYR A 75 -0.61 -2.05 3.26
N CYS A 76 -1.34 -1.43 2.34
CA CYS A 76 -1.53 0.02 2.32
C CYS A 76 -3.01 0.38 2.42
N LYS A 77 -3.29 1.50 3.06
CA LYS A 77 -4.60 2.12 3.07
C LYS A 77 -4.77 2.98 1.82
N ILE A 78 -5.69 2.58 0.94
CA ILE A 78 -5.98 3.24 -0.33
C ILE A 78 -7.49 3.43 -0.44
N ASN A 79 -7.92 4.66 -0.71
CA ASN A 79 -9.34 5.02 -0.83
C ASN A 79 -10.18 4.61 0.40
N GLY A 80 -9.57 4.63 1.59
CA GLY A 80 -10.23 4.26 2.85
C GLY A 80 -10.22 2.76 3.17
N GLU A 81 -9.73 1.92 2.25
CA GLU A 81 -9.67 0.47 2.41
C GLU A 81 -8.22 -0.01 2.56
N VAL A 82 -8.00 -1.07 3.34
CA VAL A 82 -6.69 -1.72 3.43
C VAL A 82 -6.56 -2.76 2.32
N LYS A 83 -5.50 -2.68 1.52
CA LYS A 83 -5.24 -3.56 0.38
C LYS A 83 -3.81 -4.08 0.38
N LEU A 84 -3.61 -5.33 -0.05
CA LEU A 84 -2.29 -5.91 -0.30
C LEU A 84 -1.69 -5.24 -1.54
N MET A 85 -0.58 -4.53 -1.37
CA MET A 85 0.08 -3.78 -2.45
C MET A 85 1.27 -4.47 -3.06
N ALA A 86 2.04 -5.17 -2.23
CA ALA A 86 3.23 -5.86 -2.70
C ALA A 86 3.49 -7.10 -1.85
N ARG A 87 4.18 -8.05 -2.47
CA ARG A 87 4.78 -9.21 -1.82
C ARG A 87 6.20 -9.34 -2.35
N SER A 88 7.15 -9.51 -1.45
CA SER A 88 8.55 -9.73 -1.80
C SER A 88 9.20 -10.68 -0.82
N SER A 89 10.13 -11.50 -1.31
CA SER A 89 10.93 -12.39 -0.49
C SER A 89 12.41 -12.04 -0.58
N ALA A 90 13.12 -12.24 0.53
CA ALA A 90 14.56 -12.08 0.55
C ALA A 90 15.23 -13.28 -0.14
N PRO A 91 16.17 -13.07 -1.08
CA PRO A 91 17.03 -14.15 -1.54
C PRO A 91 17.94 -14.58 -0.39
N SER A 92 18.30 -15.86 -0.36
CA SER A 92 19.29 -16.42 0.58
C SER A 92 20.59 -16.63 -0.19
N GLY A 93 21.63 -15.86 0.16
CA GLY A 93 22.94 -15.93 -0.48
C GLY A 93 23.70 -17.22 -0.15
N ALA A 94 24.69 -17.60 -0.96
CA ALA A 94 25.75 -18.54 -0.55
C ALA A 94 27.10 -17.84 -0.36
N SER A 95 27.29 -16.68 -1.00
CA SER A 95 28.42 -15.79 -0.79
C SER A 95 28.16 -15.02 0.49
N THR A 96 29.14 -15.03 1.40
CA THR A 96 29.16 -14.22 2.61
C THR A 96 30.35 -13.27 2.50
N GLY A 97 30.34 -12.42 1.46
CA GLY A 97 31.34 -11.37 1.36
C GLY A 97 31.40 -10.61 2.68
N SER A 98 32.59 -10.39 3.23
CA SER A 98 32.77 -9.81 4.58
C SER A 98 32.20 -8.39 4.74
N SER A 99 31.74 -7.77 3.65
CA SER A 99 31.10 -6.45 3.60
C SER A 99 29.61 -6.49 3.22
N GLU A 100 29.00 -7.68 3.15
CA GLU A 100 27.56 -7.83 2.92
C GLU A 100 26.75 -7.53 4.19
N ALA A 101 25.49 -7.11 4.04
CA ALA A 101 24.59 -6.94 5.17
C ALA A 101 24.29 -8.29 5.84
N LEU A 102 24.17 -8.30 7.17
CA LEU A 102 24.01 -9.53 7.94
C LEU A 102 22.62 -10.17 7.74
N GLU A 103 22.59 -11.40 7.21
CA GLU A 103 21.40 -12.26 7.27
C GLU A 103 21.28 -12.89 8.67
N LEU A 104 20.30 -12.46 9.46
CA LEU A 104 20.01 -13.07 10.76
C LEU A 104 19.32 -14.42 10.60
N ARG A 105 19.83 -15.44 11.29
CA ARG A 105 19.27 -16.79 11.32
C ARG A 105 19.05 -17.24 12.75
N ASP A 106 17.95 -17.95 12.98
CA ASP A 106 17.66 -18.55 14.29
C ASP A 106 18.68 -19.65 14.59
N LYS A 107 19.11 -19.75 15.85
CA LYS A 107 20.14 -20.72 16.31
C LYS A 107 19.53 -21.99 16.91
N ASP A 108 18.21 -22.16 16.84
CA ASP A 108 17.51 -23.28 17.46
C ASP A 108 17.67 -24.57 16.67
N GLU A 109 18.39 -25.52 17.25
CA GLU A 109 18.65 -26.86 16.68
C GLU A 109 17.39 -27.74 16.59
N LYS A 110 16.29 -27.34 17.25
CA LYS A 110 15.13 -28.23 17.47
C LYS A 110 14.10 -28.27 16.34
N ASN A 111 14.08 -27.31 15.42
CA ASN A 111 12.95 -27.21 14.48
C ASN A 111 13.26 -27.43 13.00
N LEU A 112 14.50 -27.34 12.51
CA LEU A 112 14.77 -27.61 11.10
C LEU A 112 16.22 -28.06 10.92
N SER A 113 16.41 -29.28 10.44
CA SER A 113 17.70 -29.86 10.03
C SER A 113 18.28 -29.19 8.76
N TRP A 114 18.34 -27.87 8.72
CA TRP A 114 18.67 -27.11 7.51
C TRP A 114 19.66 -25.97 7.84
N LYS A 115 20.94 -26.33 7.66
CA LYS A 115 22.17 -25.54 7.51
C LYS A 115 22.28 -24.21 8.29
N ARG A 116 23.10 -24.26 9.34
CA ARG A 116 23.90 -23.11 9.83
C ARG A 116 24.70 -22.52 8.66
N CYS A 117 24.58 -21.22 8.42
CA CYS A 117 25.74 -20.47 7.93
C CYS A 117 26.63 -20.22 9.14
N SER A 118 27.87 -20.71 9.01
CA SER A 118 29.00 -20.49 9.92
C SER A 118 29.35 -19.02 10.08
#